data_AF-A0AAN7T328-F1
#
_entry.id   AF-A0AAN7T328-F1
#
_cell.length_a   1.000
_cell.length_b   1.000
_cell.length_c   1.000
_cell.angle_alpha   90.00
_cell.angle_beta   90.00
_cell.angle_gamma   90.00
#
_symmetry.space_group_name_H-M   'P 1'
#
loop_
_entity.id
_entity.type
_entity.pdbx_description
1 polymer ?
#
loop_
_entity_poly.entity_id
_entity_poly.type
_entity_poly.pdbx_seq_one_letter_code
_entity_poly.pdbx_strand_id
1 'polypeptide(L)'
;MLSFFASDNLEQQYGDNVDLTEYRALNNGVRRYTANSYICGNCGRDMDRETPCTLRSTRSYSFPLADFLPHLESSSSARTDASDIDESPPDSTTSESTSTAAGASIIELPDELLLLVCNQLESVDLELFSRAWTRIGGASGIVSRFNIVRNRELICFCLKKGLGNANLGVGVKVQMRGRYGSIGSEFDLLSEQAFNEFKIRRSVQGLPFTHWLPLPISRKHYGKVKPLIEPCLKELSEAAKFRAFAPLDVVYCFMNDIVVRLSSQAEAGYVHSSLIHASEKAIESYFHLFHLLLCLAVEDRGRVVAANRTIKNFLVEGKTSKAHVPNLGYLLIACLIADVDVTGDLLKAIVRETVIRNVVWTLDKKGANMSELAYMEANTISRYRLQKTFDASKTSYRLLMFLNLFRRTINRGTGQNRKSLNQLREELFDAHGAPPKGVAERFAGEVRALQKVENFPGFLTVMGLAPPCASQFTTFLRNCVEESMTRKYSVWGISQAKALTLRQQVDHDVVVRKGHKPEWTSAGSMPVTFFPNSSGYSGSTKGRDGRS
;
A
#
# COMPACT_ATOMS: atom_id res chain seq x y z
N MET A 1 16.08 -9.15 -0.42
CA MET A 1 16.66 -10.42 0.06
C MET A 1 15.74 -11.20 1.00
N LEU A 2 14.62 -10.63 1.48
CA LEU A 2 13.63 -11.39 2.28
C LEU A 2 12.75 -12.36 1.47
N SER A 3 12.70 -12.27 0.13
CA SER A 3 11.94 -13.25 -0.68
C SER A 3 12.63 -14.62 -0.81
N PHE A 4 13.88 -14.75 -0.35
CA PHE A 4 14.64 -16.02 -0.43
C PHE A 4 14.45 -16.87 0.83
N PHE A 5 14.02 -16.29 1.95
CA PHE A 5 13.90 -16.98 3.25
C PHE A 5 12.47 -17.38 3.64
N ALA A 6 11.49 -17.15 2.76
CA ALA A 6 10.07 -17.45 3.01
C ALA A 6 9.48 -18.51 2.06
N SER A 7 10.32 -19.19 1.27
CA SER A 7 9.92 -20.36 0.49
C SER A 7 9.88 -21.59 1.40
N ASP A 8 8.83 -22.40 1.34
CA ASP A 8 8.77 -23.70 2.01
C ASP A 8 9.65 -24.77 1.30
N ASN A 9 10.30 -24.40 0.20
CA ASN A 9 11.22 -25.25 -0.56
C ASN A 9 12.58 -24.56 -0.75
N LEU A 10 13.66 -25.27 -0.45
CA LEU A 10 15.04 -24.83 -0.69
C LEU A 10 15.68 -25.69 -1.79
N GLU A 11 16.06 -25.04 -2.89
CA GLU A 11 16.85 -25.67 -3.95
C GLU A 11 18.33 -25.66 -3.54
N GLN A 12 18.94 -26.84 -3.45
CA GLN A 12 20.33 -27.03 -3.08
C GLN A 12 21.23 -26.89 -4.32
N GLN A 13 22.49 -26.52 -4.10
CA GLN A 13 23.47 -26.29 -5.17
C GLN A 13 23.75 -27.50 -6.09
N TYR A 14 23.30 -28.70 -5.70
CA TYR A 14 23.40 -29.93 -6.48
C TYR A 14 22.05 -30.38 -7.11
N GLY A 15 21.05 -29.50 -7.14
CA GLY A 15 19.79 -29.72 -7.87
C GLY A 15 18.70 -30.45 -7.10
N ASP A 16 18.92 -30.78 -5.83
CA ASP A 16 17.89 -31.34 -4.96
C ASP A 16 17.02 -30.25 -4.35
N ASN A 17 15.74 -30.55 -4.13
CA ASN A 17 14.76 -29.64 -3.58
C ASN A 17 14.28 -30.18 -2.22
N VAL A 18 14.48 -29.41 -1.15
CA VAL A 18 14.16 -29.84 0.23
C VAL A 18 12.91 -29.13 0.71
N ASP A 19 11.89 -29.91 1.08
CA ASP A 19 10.65 -29.43 1.70
C ASP A 19 10.90 -29.13 3.20
N LEU A 20 10.80 -27.86 3.57
CA LEU A 20 11.01 -27.37 4.93
C LEU A 20 9.89 -27.80 5.90
N THR A 21 8.74 -28.26 5.40
CA THR A 21 7.64 -28.75 6.22
C THR A 21 8.03 -30.03 6.96
N GLU A 22 8.81 -30.89 6.32
CA GLU A 22 9.32 -32.13 6.89
C GLU A 22 10.39 -31.86 7.97
N TYR A 23 11.24 -30.84 7.73
CA TYR A 23 12.23 -30.39 8.70
C TYR A 23 11.59 -29.76 9.95
N ARG A 24 10.53 -28.96 9.77
CA ARG A 24 9.73 -28.40 10.88
C ARG A 24 8.98 -29.50 11.65
N ALA A 25 8.52 -30.56 10.99
CA ALA A 25 7.91 -31.71 11.63
C ALA A 25 8.91 -32.53 12.47
N LEU A 26 10.15 -32.69 11.97
CA LEU A 26 11.25 -33.34 12.70
C LEU A 26 11.66 -32.55 13.96
N ASN A 27 11.54 -31.22 13.96
CA ASN A 27 11.87 -30.37 15.12
C ASN A 27 10.75 -30.26 16.17
N ASN A 28 9.50 -30.56 15.79
CA ASN A 28 8.37 -30.65 16.73
C ASN A 28 8.33 -31.98 17.49
N GLY A 29 9.04 -33.01 17.01
CA GLY A 29 9.38 -34.18 17.79
C GLY A 29 10.52 -33.83 18.75
N VAL A 30 10.20 -33.60 20.02
CA VAL A 30 11.14 -33.35 21.11
C VAL A 30 12.30 -34.36 21.07
N ARG A 31 13.41 -34.01 20.40
CA ARG A 31 14.71 -34.56 20.75
C ARG A 31 15.05 -33.94 22.10
N ARG A 32 14.87 -34.73 23.16
CA ARG A 32 15.52 -34.47 24.44
C ARG A 32 17.00 -34.27 24.16
N TYR A 33 17.45 -33.03 24.12
CA TYR A 33 18.85 -32.72 24.31
C TYR A 33 19.17 -33.21 25.72
N THR A 34 19.82 -34.35 25.82
CA THR A 34 20.55 -34.70 27.04
C THR A 34 21.55 -33.59 27.26
N ALA A 35 21.43 -32.92 28.41
CA ALA A 35 22.36 -31.89 28.84
C ALA A 35 23.76 -32.51 28.91
N ASN A 36 24.55 -32.34 27.85
CA ASN A 36 25.97 -32.67 27.90
C ASN A 36 26.66 -31.44 28.49
N SER A 37 27.20 -31.61 29.69
CA SER A 37 28.02 -30.64 30.42
C SER A 37 29.12 -30.10 29.50
N TYR A 38 29.08 -28.80 29.21
CA TYR A 38 30.15 -28.12 28.50
C TYR A 38 31.13 -27.54 29.53
N ILE A 39 32.38 -28.00 29.49
CA ILE A 39 33.47 -27.47 30.33
C ILE A 39 34.18 -26.38 29.53
N CYS A 40 34.18 -25.15 30.05
CA CYS A 40 34.93 -24.06 29.43
C CYS A 40 36.43 -24.34 29.51
N GLY A 41 37.09 -24.49 28.36
CA GLY A 41 38.53 -24.78 28.27
C GLY A 41 39.45 -23.66 28.78
N ASN A 42 38.91 -22.49 29.13
CA ASN A 42 39.70 -21.34 29.60
C ASN A 42 39.63 -21.11 31.12
N CYS A 43 38.58 -21.60 31.79
CA CYS A 43 38.41 -21.42 33.23
C CYS A 43 38.02 -22.69 34.01
N GLY A 44 37.76 -23.81 33.31
CA GLY A 44 37.60 -25.13 33.91
C GLY A 44 36.41 -25.33 34.84
N ARG A 45 35.45 -24.39 34.92
CA ARG A 45 34.29 -24.52 35.79
C ARG A 45 33.17 -25.33 35.15
N ASP A 46 32.66 -26.28 35.92
CA ASP A 46 31.47 -27.09 35.66
C ASP A 46 30.27 -26.46 36.40
N MET A 47 29.13 -26.30 35.74
CA MET A 47 27.99 -25.50 36.24
C MET A 47 27.07 -26.24 37.22
N ASP A 48 27.42 -27.45 37.67
CA ASP A 48 26.50 -28.30 38.45
C ASP A 48 26.82 -28.48 39.94
N ARG A 49 27.69 -27.64 40.54
CA ARG A 49 27.86 -27.64 42.00
C ARG A 49 27.93 -26.23 42.56
N GLU A 50 26.78 -25.69 42.98
CA GLU A 50 26.48 -25.44 44.41
C GLU A 50 25.10 -24.76 44.63
N THR A 51 24.20 -25.52 45.28
CA THR A 51 23.02 -25.14 46.10
C THR A 51 21.78 -24.45 45.48
N PRO A 52 20.56 -24.87 45.87
CA PRO A 52 19.32 -24.57 45.16
C PRO A 52 18.68 -23.25 45.60
N CYS A 53 18.51 -22.31 44.67
CA CYS A 53 17.56 -21.22 44.85
C CYS A 53 16.14 -21.75 44.66
N THR A 54 15.34 -21.76 45.73
CA THR A 54 13.91 -22.06 45.71
C THR A 54 13.14 -20.99 44.93
N LEU A 55 13.05 -21.16 43.60
CA LEU A 55 11.99 -20.53 42.81
C LEU A 55 10.71 -21.34 43.04
N ARG A 56 9.84 -20.79 43.88
CA ARG A 56 8.46 -21.26 44.06
C ARG A 56 7.82 -21.47 42.69
N SER A 57 7.35 -22.70 42.49
CA SER A 57 6.43 -23.12 41.42
C SER A 57 5.36 -22.05 41.13
N THR A 58 5.42 -21.43 39.96
CA THR A 58 4.27 -20.76 39.37
C THR A 58 3.63 -21.69 38.36
N ARG A 59 2.46 -22.17 38.77
CA ARG A 59 1.46 -22.93 38.03
C ARG A 59 1.32 -22.47 36.57
N SER A 60 1.12 -23.45 35.70
CA SER A 60 0.47 -23.31 34.41
C SER A 60 -0.79 -22.43 34.53
N TYR A 61 -0.83 -21.32 33.81
CA TYR A 61 -2.07 -20.59 33.58
C TYR A 61 -2.28 -20.42 32.08
N SER A 62 -3.38 -21.01 31.62
CA SER A 62 -4.07 -20.70 30.38
C SER A 62 -4.64 -19.27 30.45
N PHE A 63 -4.49 -18.51 29.38
CA PHE A 63 -5.01 -17.15 29.23
C PHE A 63 -6.53 -17.15 29.01
N PRO A 64 -7.32 -16.36 29.78
CA PRO A 64 -8.69 -16.02 29.41
C PRO A 64 -8.72 -14.80 28.48
N LEU A 65 -9.47 -14.91 27.39
CA LEU A 65 -9.61 -13.97 26.27
C LEU A 65 -10.49 -12.73 26.60
N ALA A 66 -10.49 -12.23 27.83
CA ALA A 66 -11.47 -11.24 28.31
C ALA A 66 -10.95 -9.80 28.48
N ASP A 67 -9.64 -9.55 28.40
CA ASP A 67 -9.06 -8.20 28.64
C ASP A 67 -9.10 -7.26 27.41
N PHE A 68 -9.82 -7.63 26.35
CA PHE A 68 -9.96 -6.84 25.11
C PHE A 68 -11.31 -6.11 25.00
N LEU A 69 -11.76 -5.42 26.06
CA LEU A 69 -12.82 -4.40 25.96
C LEU A 69 -12.55 -3.22 26.92
N PRO A 70 -12.69 -1.95 26.48
CA PRO A 70 -12.48 -0.78 27.32
C PRO A 70 -13.80 -0.32 27.98
N HIS A 71 -13.84 -0.25 29.31
CA HIS A 71 -14.87 0.48 30.08
C HIS A 71 -14.20 1.20 31.26
N LEU A 72 -14.22 2.53 31.23
CA LEU A 72 -15.09 3.42 32.03
C LEU A 72 -14.62 3.55 33.48
N GLU A 73 -14.03 4.71 33.76
CA GLU A 73 -13.65 5.16 35.10
C GLU A 73 -14.88 5.36 35.99
N SER A 74 -14.78 4.94 37.25
CA SER A 74 -15.41 5.66 38.35
C SER A 74 -14.57 5.60 39.62
N SER A 75 -14.35 6.79 40.16
CA SER A 75 -13.84 7.23 41.46
C SER A 75 -14.27 6.46 42.71
N SER A 76 -13.37 6.42 43.71
CA SER A 76 -13.57 6.69 45.16
C SER A 76 -12.34 6.18 45.94
N SER A 77 -11.46 7.03 46.49
CA SER A 77 -11.45 7.64 47.83
C SER A 77 -11.45 6.66 49.01
N ALA A 78 -10.35 6.58 49.77
CA ALA A 78 -10.28 6.89 51.23
C ALA A 78 -8.99 6.33 51.93
N ARG A 79 -8.35 7.24 52.70
CA ARG A 79 -7.85 7.11 54.10
C ARG A 79 -6.70 6.12 54.40
N THR A 80 -5.49 6.60 54.71
CA THR A 80 -4.91 7.08 56.00
C THR A 80 -4.73 5.99 57.07
N ASP A 81 -3.48 5.80 57.51
CA ASP A 81 -2.96 5.63 58.89
C ASP A 81 -1.48 5.16 58.76
N ALA A 82 -0.42 5.89 59.14
CA ALA A 82 0.01 6.50 60.41
C ALA A 82 0.64 5.52 61.42
N SER A 83 1.71 5.99 62.11
CA SER A 83 2.53 5.42 63.21
C SER A 83 3.69 4.48 62.83
N ASP A 84 4.90 4.51 63.41
CA ASP A 84 5.63 5.38 64.37
C ASP A 84 7.14 4.99 64.26
N ILE A 85 8.06 5.95 64.12
CA ILE A 85 9.08 6.39 65.12
C ILE A 85 9.75 5.29 65.94
N ASP A 86 11.06 5.07 65.71
CA ASP A 86 12.05 5.07 66.80
C ASP A 86 13.47 5.44 66.31
N GLU A 87 14.12 6.32 67.07
CA GLU A 87 15.46 6.90 66.92
C GLU A 87 16.40 6.15 67.89
N SER A 88 17.57 5.64 67.49
CA SER A 88 18.88 6.24 67.83
C SER A 88 20.05 5.23 67.63
N PRO A 89 21.31 5.71 67.45
CA PRO A 89 22.53 4.96 67.06
C PRO A 89 23.29 4.46 68.33
N PRO A 90 24.54 3.91 68.32
CA PRO A 90 25.61 3.89 67.30
C PRO A 90 26.33 2.52 67.15
N ASP A 91 27.22 2.38 66.16
CA ASP A 91 28.66 2.31 66.42
C ASP A 91 29.45 1.90 65.17
N SER A 92 30.52 2.64 64.94
CA SER A 92 31.54 2.42 63.94
C SER A 92 32.37 1.17 64.25
N THR A 93 32.32 0.18 63.35
CA THR A 93 33.42 -0.78 63.20
C THR A 93 33.76 -0.93 61.72
N THR A 94 34.93 -0.41 61.40
CA THR A 94 35.72 -0.68 60.20
C THR A 94 35.84 -2.18 59.98
N SER A 95 35.11 -2.70 59.01
CA SER A 95 35.42 -3.98 58.37
C SER A 95 35.69 -3.70 56.90
N GLU A 96 36.97 -3.87 56.52
CA GLU A 96 37.41 -4.01 55.14
C GLU A 96 36.63 -5.14 54.46
N SER A 97 35.50 -4.79 53.86
CA SER A 97 34.81 -5.67 52.92
C SER A 97 35.54 -5.55 51.59
N THR A 98 36.40 -6.52 51.33
CA THR A 98 36.86 -6.92 50.00
C THR A 98 35.72 -6.72 48.99
N SER A 99 35.87 -5.72 48.13
CA SER A 99 34.97 -5.52 47.00
C SER A 99 35.15 -6.69 46.04
N THR A 100 34.39 -7.74 46.29
CA THR A 100 34.01 -8.67 45.22
C THR A 100 33.37 -7.77 44.18
N ALA A 101 34.07 -7.56 43.05
CA ALA A 101 33.52 -6.84 41.92
C ALA A 101 32.19 -7.50 41.60
N ALA A 102 31.09 -6.84 41.99
CA ALA A 102 29.74 -7.28 41.67
C ALA A 102 29.72 -7.39 40.16
N GLY A 103 29.79 -8.63 39.65
CA GLY A 103 29.85 -8.88 38.22
C GLY A 103 28.63 -8.23 37.61
N ALA A 104 28.83 -7.17 36.83
CA ALA A 104 27.74 -6.44 36.21
C ALA A 104 26.87 -7.45 35.45
N SER A 105 25.65 -7.67 35.92
CA SER A 105 24.74 -8.62 35.30
C SER A 105 24.35 -8.07 33.93
N ILE A 106 24.37 -8.90 32.89
CA ILE A 106 23.89 -8.52 31.55
C ILE A 106 22.45 -7.97 31.63
N ILE A 107 21.68 -8.44 32.62
CA ILE A 107 20.30 -8.03 32.91
C ILE A 107 20.21 -6.56 33.32
N GLU A 108 21.27 -6.00 33.91
CA GLU A 108 21.34 -4.63 34.43
C GLU A 108 21.94 -3.64 33.43
N LEU A 109 22.44 -4.11 32.29
CA LEU A 109 23.02 -3.22 31.28
C LEU A 109 21.99 -2.19 30.79
N PRO A 110 22.38 -0.91 30.62
CA PRO A 110 21.56 0.09 29.95
C PRO A 110 21.17 -0.32 28.53
N ASP A 111 20.02 0.17 28.07
CA ASP A 111 19.49 -0.16 26.73
C ASP A 111 20.46 0.26 25.61
N GLU A 112 21.23 1.33 25.81
CA GLU A 112 22.21 1.84 24.86
C GLU A 112 23.36 0.84 24.63
N LEU A 113 23.82 0.17 25.70
CA LEU A 113 24.87 -0.84 25.60
C LEU A 113 24.34 -2.11 24.95
N LEU A 114 23.12 -2.52 25.31
CA LEU A 114 22.47 -3.67 24.68
C LEU A 114 22.18 -3.40 23.19
N LEU A 115 21.84 -2.17 22.82
CA LEU A 115 21.69 -1.76 21.43
C LEU A 115 23.02 -1.86 20.67
N LEU A 116 24.15 -1.46 21.27
CA LEU A 116 25.47 -1.64 20.67
C LEU A 116 25.79 -3.11 20.44
N VAL A 117 25.52 -3.98 21.43
CA VAL A 117 25.67 -5.44 21.29
C VAL A 117 24.79 -5.95 20.14
N CYS A 118 23.50 -5.62 20.15
CA CYS A 118 22.57 -6.03 19.10
C CYS A 118 23.00 -5.55 17.72
N ASN A 119 23.65 -4.39 17.58
CA ASN A 119 24.14 -3.89 16.30
C ASN A 119 25.33 -4.67 15.75
N GLN A 120 26.09 -5.38 16.60
CA GLN A 120 27.21 -6.23 16.18
C GLN A 120 26.81 -7.67 15.85
N LEU A 121 25.63 -8.13 16.29
CA LEU A 121 25.16 -9.49 16.02
C LEU A 121 24.77 -9.69 14.55
N GLU A 122 25.03 -10.86 13.98
CA GLU A 122 24.45 -11.21 12.68
C GLU A 122 22.92 -11.37 12.78
N SER A 123 22.22 -11.43 11.64
CA SER A 123 20.75 -11.51 11.65
C SER A 123 20.23 -12.76 12.37
N VAL A 124 20.91 -13.90 12.18
CA VAL A 124 20.55 -15.17 12.83
C VAL A 124 20.76 -15.08 14.34
N ASP A 125 21.90 -14.55 14.79
CA ASP A 125 22.19 -14.40 16.21
C ASP A 125 21.27 -13.38 16.88
N LEU A 126 20.94 -12.30 16.19
CA LEU A 126 19.98 -11.30 16.69
C LEU A 126 18.60 -11.92 16.87
N GLU A 127 18.16 -12.79 15.95
CA GLU A 127 16.89 -13.50 16.05
C GLU A 127 16.90 -14.48 17.24
N LEU A 128 17.96 -15.29 17.36
CA LEU A 128 18.11 -16.22 18.49
C LEU A 128 18.14 -15.47 19.83
N PHE A 129 18.87 -14.36 19.90
CA PHE A 129 18.95 -13.54 21.11
C PHE A 129 17.61 -12.88 21.45
N SER A 130 16.90 -12.40 20.44
CA SER A 130 15.54 -11.85 20.58
C SER A 130 14.56 -12.89 21.12
N ARG A 131 14.65 -14.13 20.65
CA ARG A 131 13.81 -15.24 21.12
C ARG A 131 14.17 -15.69 22.53
N ALA A 132 15.46 -15.66 22.87
CA ALA A 132 15.95 -16.08 24.18
C ALA A 132 15.62 -15.07 25.28
N TRP A 133 15.53 -13.78 24.98
CA TRP A 133 15.32 -12.74 26.00
C TRP A 133 14.31 -11.67 25.59
N THR A 134 13.22 -11.57 26.35
CA THR A 134 12.10 -10.64 26.11
C THR A 134 12.50 -9.16 26.16
N ARG A 135 13.53 -8.77 26.93
CA ARG A 135 14.06 -7.39 26.92
C ARG A 135 14.68 -7.04 25.56
N ILE A 136 15.18 -8.02 24.81
CA ILE A 136 15.73 -7.84 23.47
C ILE A 136 14.62 -7.95 22.42
N GLY A 137 13.88 -9.05 22.41
CA GLY A 137 12.95 -9.39 21.32
C GLY A 137 11.47 -9.12 21.56
N GLY A 138 11.06 -8.76 22.78
CA GLY A 138 9.66 -8.50 23.10
C GLY A 138 9.07 -7.32 22.32
N ALA A 139 7.75 -7.13 22.40
CA ALA A 139 7.04 -6.06 21.68
C ALA A 139 7.60 -4.66 22.01
N SER A 140 8.03 -4.46 23.26
CA SER A 140 8.72 -3.26 23.75
C SER A 140 10.22 -3.46 23.98
N GLY A 141 10.76 -4.59 23.50
CA GLY A 141 12.17 -4.93 23.61
C GLY A 141 13.05 -4.09 22.69
N ILE A 142 14.36 -4.15 22.91
CA ILE A 142 15.37 -3.30 22.25
C ILE A 142 15.30 -3.41 20.71
N VAL A 143 15.17 -4.60 20.15
CA VAL A 143 15.06 -4.78 18.69
C VAL A 143 13.86 -4.04 18.12
N SER A 144 12.73 -4.14 18.81
CA SER A 144 11.46 -3.52 18.44
C SER A 144 11.43 -2.02 18.67
N ARG A 145 12.04 -1.54 19.77
CA ARG A 145 12.04 -0.14 20.18
C ARG A 145 13.01 0.71 19.37
N PHE A 146 14.16 0.16 19.01
CA PHE A 146 15.17 0.85 18.21
C PHE A 146 15.14 0.48 16.72
N ASN A 147 14.13 -0.28 16.27
CA ASN A 147 13.93 -0.67 14.87
C ASN A 147 15.20 -1.27 14.22
N ILE A 148 15.93 -2.12 14.95
CA ILE A 148 17.27 -2.60 14.56
C ILE A 148 17.22 -3.32 13.21
N VAL A 149 16.27 -4.25 13.03
CA VAL A 149 16.10 -4.99 11.77
C VAL A 149 15.87 -4.02 10.61
N ARG A 150 14.97 -3.06 10.77
CA ARG A 150 14.69 -2.05 9.74
C ARG A 150 15.92 -1.21 9.43
N ASN A 151 16.67 -0.76 10.43
CA ASN A 151 17.87 0.06 10.22
C ASN A 151 18.93 -0.68 9.38
N ARG A 152 19.03 -2.00 9.51
CA ARG A 152 19.92 -2.84 8.68
C ARG A 152 19.47 -2.93 7.23
N GLU A 153 18.17 -2.83 6.97
CA GLU A 153 17.59 -2.85 5.62
C GLU A 153 17.69 -1.50 4.91
N LEU A 154 17.81 -0.40 5.66
CA LEU A 154 17.91 0.97 5.14
C LEU A 154 19.32 1.27 4.61
N ILE A 155 19.74 0.50 3.62
CA ILE A 155 21.05 0.58 2.97
C ILE A 155 20.91 0.69 1.46
N CYS A 156 21.87 1.37 0.83
CA CYS A 156 22.02 1.32 -0.61
C CYS A 156 22.31 -0.13 -1.05
N PHE A 157 21.48 -0.71 -1.92
CA PHE A 157 21.67 -2.10 -2.32
C PHE A 157 23.01 -2.34 -3.05
N CYS A 158 23.56 -1.30 -3.70
CA CYS A 158 24.81 -1.36 -4.45
C CYS A 158 26.04 -1.10 -3.56
N LEU A 159 26.12 0.07 -2.93
CA LEU A 159 27.29 0.47 -2.13
C LEU A 159 27.26 -0.01 -0.68
N LYS A 160 26.15 -0.62 -0.24
CA LYS A 160 25.90 -1.07 1.15
C LYS A 160 26.02 0.03 2.21
N LYS A 161 26.03 1.31 1.80
CA LYS A 161 26.03 2.46 2.71
C LYS A 161 24.63 2.68 3.29
N GLY A 162 24.54 2.78 4.61
CA GLY A 162 23.30 3.03 5.34
C GLY A 162 22.89 4.50 5.44
N LEU A 163 21.73 4.71 6.07
CA LEU A 163 21.05 6.01 6.24
C LEU A 163 21.94 7.13 6.82
N GLY A 164 22.87 6.80 7.72
CA GLY A 164 23.77 7.78 8.33
C GLY A 164 24.71 8.44 7.34
N ASN A 165 25.15 7.68 6.33
CA ASN A 165 26.32 8.00 5.49
C ASN A 165 25.98 8.18 4.01
N ALA A 166 24.70 8.04 3.63
CA ALA A 166 24.27 8.17 2.24
C ALA A 166 22.93 8.90 2.10
N ASN A 167 22.81 9.68 1.03
CA ASN A 167 21.55 10.22 0.55
C ASN A 167 20.79 9.09 -0.15
N LEU A 168 19.94 8.38 0.59
CA LEU A 168 19.10 7.30 0.07
C LEU A 168 17.84 7.80 -0.66
N GLY A 169 17.47 7.08 -1.72
CA GLY A 169 16.28 7.27 -2.53
C GLY A 169 16.00 5.99 -3.33
N VAL A 170 15.25 6.10 -4.42
CA VAL A 170 14.90 4.95 -5.29
C VAL A 170 15.15 5.27 -6.76
N GLY A 171 15.54 4.25 -7.52
CA GLY A 171 15.61 4.34 -8.98
C GLY A 171 14.21 4.39 -9.59
N VAL A 172 13.94 5.36 -10.46
CA VAL A 172 12.63 5.59 -11.08
C VAL A 172 12.69 5.41 -12.59
N LYS A 173 11.80 4.57 -13.11
CA LYS A 173 11.57 4.33 -14.52
C LYS A 173 10.37 5.16 -14.98
N VAL A 174 10.56 5.90 -16.05
CA VAL A 174 9.47 6.58 -16.77
C VAL A 174 9.23 5.84 -18.08
N GLN A 175 7.99 5.41 -18.33
CA GLN A 175 7.60 4.73 -19.55
C GLN A 175 6.49 5.52 -20.25
N MET A 176 6.71 5.94 -21.49
CA MET A 176 5.71 6.67 -22.25
C MET A 176 4.51 5.77 -22.62
N ARG A 177 3.29 6.20 -22.28
CA ARG A 177 2.03 5.57 -22.67
C ARG A 177 1.15 6.58 -23.41
N GLY A 178 1.40 6.72 -24.72
CA GLY A 178 0.72 7.72 -25.53
C GLY A 178 1.19 9.14 -25.20
N ARG A 179 0.26 10.03 -24.79
CA ARG A 179 0.57 11.45 -24.54
C ARG A 179 1.29 11.73 -23.22
N TYR A 180 1.17 10.85 -22.24
CA TYR A 180 1.76 11.00 -20.90
C TYR A 180 2.53 9.75 -20.50
N GLY A 181 3.55 9.90 -19.66
CA GLY A 181 4.32 8.79 -19.10
C GLY A 181 3.67 8.16 -17.88
N SER A 182 3.85 6.86 -17.70
CA SER A 182 3.67 6.16 -16.42
C SER A 182 4.99 6.08 -15.66
N ILE A 183 4.94 6.17 -14.34
CA ILE A 183 6.07 6.16 -13.44
C ILE A 183 6.08 4.86 -12.65
N GLY A 184 7.25 4.22 -12.54
CA GLY A 184 7.44 3.00 -11.78
C GLY A 184 8.80 2.94 -11.10
N SER A 185 8.86 2.19 -10.01
CA SER A 185 10.10 1.80 -9.33
C SER A 185 9.90 0.42 -8.71
N GLU A 186 11.02 -0.26 -8.48
CA GLU A 186 11.12 -1.47 -7.65
C GLU A 186 11.31 -1.13 -6.16
N PHE A 187 11.47 0.15 -5.82
CA PHE A 187 11.70 0.64 -4.46
C PHE A 187 12.91 0.00 -3.76
N ASP A 188 13.89 -0.46 -4.55
CA ASP A 188 15.19 -0.86 -4.02
C ASP A 188 15.99 0.41 -3.66
N LEU A 189 16.38 0.54 -2.40
CA LEU A 189 17.08 1.73 -1.91
C LEU A 189 18.44 1.90 -2.61
N LEU A 190 18.62 3.06 -3.22
CA LEU A 190 19.81 3.44 -3.97
C LEU A 190 20.32 4.78 -3.45
N SER A 191 21.62 4.90 -3.22
CA SER A 191 22.20 6.19 -2.88
C SER A 191 22.33 7.09 -4.11
N GLU A 192 22.22 8.39 -3.90
CA GLU A 192 22.53 9.41 -4.91
C GLU A 192 23.92 9.18 -5.52
N GLN A 193 24.91 8.85 -4.69
CA GLN A 193 26.27 8.54 -5.13
C GLN A 193 26.32 7.39 -6.14
N ALA A 194 25.65 6.27 -5.83
CA ALA A 194 25.58 5.12 -6.73
C ALA A 194 24.93 5.49 -8.07
N PHE A 195 23.91 6.34 -8.03
CA PHE A 195 23.22 6.81 -9.22
C PHE A 195 24.07 7.79 -10.05
N ASN A 196 24.65 8.81 -9.43
CA ASN A 196 25.31 9.91 -10.13
C ASN A 196 26.77 9.62 -10.49
N GLU A 197 27.55 9.06 -9.57
CA GLU A 197 28.98 8.81 -9.77
C GLU A 197 29.21 7.46 -10.44
N PHE A 198 28.62 6.39 -9.90
CA PHE A 198 28.80 5.02 -10.40
C PHE A 198 27.84 4.63 -11.53
N LYS A 199 26.97 5.55 -11.95
CA LYS A 199 26.04 5.38 -13.09
C LYS A 199 25.18 4.11 -13.00
N ILE A 200 24.80 3.69 -11.79
CA ILE A 200 23.91 2.54 -11.60
C ILE A 200 22.52 2.86 -12.16
N ARG A 201 22.01 2.03 -13.08
CA ARG A 201 20.74 2.22 -13.80
C ARG A 201 19.84 0.98 -13.81
N ARG A 202 20.16 -0.03 -13.00
CA ARG A 202 19.38 -1.29 -12.90
C ARG A 202 19.09 -1.63 -11.46
N SER A 203 17.89 -2.13 -11.20
CA SER A 203 17.45 -2.58 -9.87
C SER A 203 18.13 -3.89 -9.48
N VAL A 204 17.87 -4.39 -8.27
CA VAL A 204 18.38 -5.70 -7.82
C VAL A 204 17.90 -6.82 -8.75
N GLN A 205 16.73 -6.65 -9.34
CA GLN A 205 16.11 -7.59 -10.30
C GLN A 205 16.51 -7.30 -11.76
N GLY A 206 17.49 -6.44 -11.98
CA GLY A 206 17.98 -6.09 -13.32
C GLY A 206 17.06 -5.15 -14.12
N LEU A 207 15.97 -4.65 -13.54
CA LEU A 207 15.02 -3.79 -14.22
C LEU A 207 15.61 -2.38 -14.40
N PRO A 208 15.56 -1.80 -15.62
CA PRO A 208 16.18 -0.52 -15.89
C PRO A 208 15.38 0.64 -15.31
N PHE A 209 16.08 1.64 -14.80
CA PHE A 209 15.53 2.93 -14.40
C PHE A 209 16.43 4.06 -14.90
N THR A 210 15.86 5.24 -15.09
CA THR A 210 16.55 6.38 -15.74
C THR A 210 16.73 7.58 -14.83
N HIS A 211 15.95 7.65 -13.75
CA HIS A 211 15.95 8.76 -12.80
C HIS A 211 16.18 8.23 -11.39
N TRP A 212 16.43 9.14 -10.46
CA TRP A 212 16.53 8.85 -9.03
C TRP A 212 15.62 9.82 -8.26
N LEU A 213 14.92 9.31 -7.26
CA LEU A 213 14.03 10.09 -6.41
C LEU A 213 14.44 9.91 -4.94
N PRO A 214 14.89 10.98 -4.26
CA PRO A 214 15.12 10.92 -2.82
C PRO A 214 13.82 10.65 -2.07
N LEU A 215 13.91 9.84 -1.01
CA LEU A 215 12.76 9.52 -0.14
C LEU A 215 12.96 10.11 1.25
N PRO A 216 11.92 10.65 1.91
CA PRO A 216 12.01 10.91 3.34
C PRO A 216 12.03 9.57 4.10
N ILE A 217 13.12 9.36 4.86
CA ILE A 217 13.27 8.16 5.69
C ILE A 217 13.25 8.57 7.17
N SER A 218 14.29 9.23 7.66
CA SER A 218 14.33 9.83 9.02
C SER A 218 14.40 11.35 8.93
N ARG A 219 14.14 12.04 10.05
CA ARG A 219 14.26 13.51 10.14
C ARG A 219 15.65 14.00 9.71
N LYS A 220 16.71 13.37 10.23
CA LYS A 220 18.10 13.71 9.92
C LYS A 220 18.44 13.48 8.45
N HIS A 221 17.96 12.37 7.87
CA HIS A 221 18.18 12.07 6.45
C HIS A 221 17.38 13.01 5.55
N TYR A 222 16.11 13.27 5.88
CA TYR A 222 15.26 14.19 5.15
C TYR A 222 15.86 15.60 5.09
N GLY A 223 16.42 16.10 6.19
CA GLY A 223 17.13 17.37 6.20
C GLY A 223 18.26 17.47 5.16
N LYS A 224 18.93 16.35 4.84
CA LYS A 224 19.98 16.29 3.81
C LYS A 224 19.41 16.23 2.40
N VAL A 225 18.39 15.38 2.17
CA VAL A 225 17.87 15.11 0.81
C VAL A 225 16.76 16.05 0.37
N LYS A 226 16.13 16.78 1.30
CA LYS A 226 15.02 17.69 1.02
C LYS A 226 15.29 18.67 -0.14
N PRO A 227 16.45 19.35 -0.22
CA PRO A 227 16.73 20.27 -1.33
C PRO A 227 16.76 19.61 -2.71
N LEU A 228 16.93 18.29 -2.76
CA LEU A 228 17.02 17.51 -3.99
C LEU A 228 15.64 17.03 -4.50
N ILE A 229 14.62 17.02 -3.65
CA ILE A 229 13.30 16.44 -3.96
C ILE A 229 12.60 17.18 -5.10
N GLU A 230 12.43 18.49 -4.99
CA GLU A 230 11.71 19.26 -6.01
C GLU A 230 12.40 19.24 -7.38
N PRO A 231 13.73 19.41 -7.48
CA PRO A 231 14.45 19.20 -8.74
C PRO A 231 14.19 17.82 -9.36
N CYS A 232 14.30 16.74 -8.59
CA CYS A 232 14.04 15.40 -9.09
C CYS A 232 12.58 15.20 -9.55
N LEU A 233 11.60 15.75 -8.82
CA LEU A 233 10.20 15.69 -9.23
C LEU A 233 9.95 16.50 -10.51
N LYS A 234 10.63 17.63 -10.69
CA LYS A 234 10.56 18.42 -11.93
C LYS A 234 11.11 17.64 -13.11
N GLU A 235 12.28 17.02 -12.98
CA GLU A 235 12.87 16.15 -14.01
C GLU A 235 11.94 15.00 -14.39
N LEU A 236 11.33 14.34 -13.39
CA LEU A 236 10.34 13.28 -13.62
C LEU A 236 9.10 13.78 -14.36
N SER A 237 8.61 14.97 -14.00
CA SER A 237 7.49 15.62 -14.69
C SER A 237 7.81 15.88 -16.17
N GLU A 238 8.99 16.41 -16.44
CA GLU A 238 9.47 16.68 -17.81
C GLU A 238 9.61 15.39 -18.61
N ALA A 239 10.26 14.37 -18.03
CA ALA A 239 10.43 13.06 -18.66
C ALA A 239 9.10 12.36 -18.95
N ALA A 240 8.12 12.49 -18.06
CA ALA A 240 6.78 11.94 -18.24
C ALA A 240 5.86 12.82 -19.11
N LYS A 241 6.36 13.95 -19.63
CA LYS A 241 5.60 14.94 -20.42
C LYS A 241 4.32 15.42 -19.73
N PHE A 242 4.40 15.54 -18.42
CA PHE A 242 3.38 16.16 -17.62
C PHE A 242 3.39 17.67 -17.92
N ARG A 243 2.33 18.18 -18.58
CA ARG A 243 2.16 19.62 -18.87
C ARG A 243 1.89 20.42 -17.59
N ALA A 244 2.78 21.34 -17.22
CA ALA A 244 2.58 22.32 -16.14
C ALA A 244 2.10 21.71 -14.81
N PHE A 245 2.63 20.54 -14.44
CA PHE A 245 2.24 19.86 -13.22
C PHE A 245 3.08 20.33 -12.03
N ALA A 246 2.45 20.47 -10.88
CA ALA A 246 3.14 20.71 -9.63
C ALA A 246 3.89 19.42 -9.22
N PRO A 247 4.98 19.51 -8.41
CA PRO A 247 5.67 18.35 -7.87
C PRO A 247 4.73 17.31 -7.22
N LEU A 248 3.63 17.78 -6.63
CA LEU A 248 2.60 16.97 -6.01
C LEU A 248 1.90 16.00 -6.98
N ASP A 249 1.70 16.43 -8.22
CA ASP A 249 1.00 15.63 -9.22
C ASP A 249 1.86 14.48 -9.74
N VAL A 250 3.19 14.63 -9.71
CA VAL A 250 4.13 13.53 -9.99
C VAL A 250 3.99 12.46 -8.91
N VAL A 251 3.89 12.87 -7.65
CA VAL A 251 3.67 11.94 -6.53
C VAL A 251 2.29 11.28 -6.65
N TYR A 252 1.23 12.03 -6.99
CA TYR A 252 -0.10 11.48 -7.25
C TYR A 252 -0.08 10.46 -8.39
N CYS A 253 0.60 10.77 -9.49
CA CYS A 253 0.78 9.86 -10.61
C CYS A 253 1.47 8.58 -10.17
N PHE A 254 2.58 8.71 -9.47
CA PHE A 254 3.39 7.58 -9.06
C PHE A 254 2.64 6.67 -8.07
N MET A 255 1.95 7.25 -7.08
CA MET A 255 1.08 6.49 -6.17
C MET A 255 -0.03 5.77 -6.94
N ASN A 256 -0.68 6.45 -7.89
CA ASN A 256 -1.73 5.84 -8.71
C ASN A 256 -1.19 4.67 -9.56
N ASP A 257 -0.01 4.82 -10.16
CA ASP A 257 0.61 3.80 -11.02
C ASP A 257 1.06 2.55 -10.24
N ILE A 258 1.42 2.68 -8.94
CA ILE A 258 1.62 1.51 -8.06
C ILE A 258 0.34 0.69 -7.99
N VAL A 259 -0.81 1.34 -7.75
CA VAL A 259 -2.09 0.63 -7.60
C VAL A 259 -2.56 0.02 -8.91
N VAL A 260 -2.36 0.71 -10.04
CA VAL A 260 -2.65 0.16 -11.37
C VAL A 260 -1.81 -1.09 -11.63
N ARG A 261 -0.50 -1.06 -11.34
CA ARG A 261 0.37 -2.25 -11.49
C ARG A 261 -0.07 -3.41 -10.60
N LEU A 262 -0.39 -3.12 -9.34
CA LEU A 262 -0.88 -4.13 -8.39
C LEU A 262 -2.19 -4.77 -8.88
N SER A 263 -3.11 -3.97 -9.43
CA SER A 263 -4.36 -4.48 -10.01
C SER A 263 -4.13 -5.32 -11.27
N SER A 264 -3.15 -4.98 -12.11
CA SER A 264 -2.84 -5.73 -13.32
C SER A 264 -2.13 -7.05 -13.02
N GLN A 265 -1.22 -7.07 -12.04
CA GLN A 265 -0.51 -8.29 -11.63
C GLN A 265 -1.45 -9.34 -11.03
N ALA A 266 -2.51 -8.91 -10.34
CA ALA A 266 -3.55 -9.80 -9.81
C ALA A 266 -4.30 -10.56 -10.91
N GLU A 267 -4.52 -9.95 -12.07
CA GLU A 267 -5.22 -10.58 -13.20
C GLU A 267 -4.34 -11.59 -13.96
N ALA A 268 -3.02 -11.47 -13.85
CA ALA A 268 -2.07 -12.32 -14.56
C ALA A 268 -1.82 -13.70 -13.90
N GLY A 269 -2.56 -14.05 -12.85
CA GLY A 269 -2.57 -15.40 -12.28
C GLY A 269 -1.26 -15.85 -11.61
N TYR A 270 -0.44 -14.92 -11.11
CA TYR A 270 0.80 -15.25 -10.40
C TYR A 270 0.58 -16.15 -9.17
N VAL A 271 1.58 -16.99 -8.86
CA VAL A 271 1.58 -17.90 -7.69
C VAL A 271 1.29 -17.13 -6.40
N HIS A 272 0.42 -17.71 -5.56
CA HIS A 272 -0.16 -17.06 -4.38
C HIS A 272 0.89 -16.51 -3.39
N SER A 273 2.02 -17.20 -3.19
CA SER A 273 3.12 -16.74 -2.31
C SER A 273 3.87 -15.54 -2.90
N SER A 274 4.13 -15.51 -4.22
CA SER A 274 4.78 -14.38 -4.89
C SER A 274 3.90 -13.13 -4.88
N LEU A 275 2.58 -13.29 -5.04
CA LEU A 275 1.61 -12.19 -4.92
C LEU A 275 1.54 -11.60 -3.51
N ILE A 276 1.72 -12.41 -2.45
CA ILE A 276 1.74 -11.92 -1.06
C ILE A 276 2.93 -10.98 -0.86
N HIS A 277 4.14 -11.46 -1.16
CA HIS A 277 5.36 -10.67 -0.98
C HIS A 277 5.39 -9.44 -1.92
N ALA A 278 4.88 -9.58 -3.14
CA ALA A 278 4.74 -8.47 -4.08
C ALA A 278 3.75 -7.41 -3.57
N SER A 279 2.65 -7.84 -2.93
CA SER A 279 1.66 -6.93 -2.35
C SER A 279 2.22 -6.19 -1.14
N GLU A 280 2.92 -6.87 -0.24
CA GLU A 280 3.56 -6.24 0.92
C GLU A 280 4.62 -5.22 0.51
N LYS A 281 5.52 -5.59 -0.42
CA LYS A 281 6.51 -4.64 -0.98
C LYS A 281 5.83 -3.45 -1.66
N ALA A 282 4.73 -3.69 -2.39
CA ALA A 282 3.96 -2.62 -3.02
C ALA A 282 3.29 -1.69 -1.99
N ILE A 283 2.84 -2.22 -0.85
CA ILE A 283 2.27 -1.43 0.25
C ILE A 283 3.37 -0.58 0.91
N GLU A 284 4.52 -1.15 1.24
CA GLU A 284 5.66 -0.37 1.76
C GLU A 284 6.06 0.76 0.80
N SER A 285 6.13 0.45 -0.49
CA SER A 285 6.41 1.42 -1.55
C SER A 285 5.38 2.56 -1.55
N TYR A 286 4.11 2.22 -1.37
CA TYR A 286 3.03 3.19 -1.30
C TYR A 286 3.12 4.07 -0.04
N PHE A 287 3.52 3.51 1.10
CA PHE A 287 3.79 4.27 2.33
C PHE A 287 4.97 5.22 2.19
N HIS A 288 6.05 4.84 1.49
CA HIS A 288 7.17 5.74 1.22
C HIS A 288 6.75 6.95 0.36
N LEU A 289 5.93 6.73 -0.68
CA LEU A 289 5.39 7.84 -1.46
C LEU A 289 4.37 8.68 -0.68
N PHE A 290 3.57 8.05 0.17
CA PHE A 290 2.67 8.77 1.07
C PHE A 290 3.46 9.63 2.07
N HIS A 291 4.58 9.14 2.59
CA HIS A 291 5.46 9.92 3.45
C HIS A 291 6.04 11.13 2.70
N LEU A 292 6.51 10.94 1.46
CA LEU A 292 6.93 12.04 0.58
C LEU A 292 5.79 13.06 0.37
N LEU A 293 4.58 12.58 0.10
CA LEU A 293 3.40 13.42 -0.06
C LEU A 293 3.11 14.26 1.19
N LEU A 294 3.19 13.66 2.39
CA LEU A 294 2.99 14.36 3.66
C LEU A 294 4.08 15.41 3.90
N CYS A 295 5.34 15.07 3.67
CA CYS A 295 6.45 16.02 3.81
C CYS A 295 6.24 17.25 2.92
N LEU A 296 5.91 17.03 1.64
CA LEU A 296 5.60 18.12 0.71
C LEU A 296 4.39 18.94 1.17
N ALA A 297 3.32 18.30 1.64
CA ALA A 297 2.09 18.99 2.05
C ALA A 297 2.24 19.79 3.35
N VAL A 298 3.02 19.31 4.30
CA VAL A 298 3.27 20.01 5.57
C VAL A 298 4.16 21.24 5.36
N GLU A 299 5.10 21.17 4.42
CA GLU A 299 6.03 22.27 4.15
C GLU A 299 5.39 23.46 3.43
N ASP A 300 4.41 23.20 2.57
CA ASP A 300 3.69 24.23 1.83
C ASP A 300 2.19 24.03 1.98
N ARG A 301 1.58 24.88 2.83
CA ARG A 301 0.13 24.91 3.03
C ARG A 301 -0.66 25.21 1.76
N GLY A 302 -0.06 25.86 0.76
CA GLY A 302 -0.66 26.07 -0.56
C GLY A 302 -1.09 24.75 -1.21
N ARG A 303 -0.33 23.67 -1.01
CA ARG A 303 -0.65 22.33 -1.52
C ARG A 303 -1.90 21.74 -0.87
N VAL A 304 -2.06 21.92 0.44
CA VAL A 304 -3.26 21.49 1.18
C VAL A 304 -4.48 22.31 0.75
N VAL A 305 -4.32 23.64 0.60
CA VAL A 305 -5.39 24.52 0.10
C VAL A 305 -5.81 24.14 -1.32
N ALA A 306 -4.87 23.80 -2.19
CA ALA A 306 -5.16 23.31 -3.54
C ALA A 306 -5.94 21.98 -3.51
N ALA A 307 -5.54 21.02 -2.67
CA ALA A 307 -6.26 19.76 -2.49
C ALA A 307 -7.69 19.99 -1.97
N ASN A 308 -7.85 20.86 -0.96
CA ASN A 308 -9.16 21.26 -0.43
C ASN A 308 -10.06 21.87 -1.50
N ARG A 309 -9.51 22.78 -2.32
CA ARG A 309 -10.23 23.42 -3.42
C ARG A 309 -10.69 22.40 -4.45
N THR A 310 -9.82 21.47 -4.85
CA THR A 310 -10.16 20.40 -5.81
C THR A 310 -11.33 19.55 -5.31
N ILE A 311 -11.33 19.17 -4.03
CA ILE A 311 -12.42 18.36 -3.44
C ILE A 311 -13.71 19.17 -3.32
N LYS A 312 -13.63 20.42 -2.85
CA LYS A 312 -14.81 21.31 -2.74
C LYS A 312 -15.43 21.59 -4.09
N ASN A 313 -14.63 21.87 -5.12
CA ASN A 313 -15.13 22.10 -6.48
C ASN A 313 -15.80 20.85 -7.05
N PHE A 314 -15.27 19.67 -6.74
CA PHE A 314 -15.88 18.41 -7.17
C PHE A 314 -17.24 18.18 -6.52
N LEU A 315 -17.36 18.42 -5.21
CA LEU A 315 -18.58 18.15 -4.45
C LEU A 315 -19.65 19.26 -4.55
N VAL A 316 -19.26 20.50 -4.28
CA VAL A 316 -20.18 21.64 -4.11
C VAL A 316 -20.54 22.26 -5.45
N GLU A 317 -19.55 22.44 -6.32
CA GLU A 317 -19.75 23.13 -7.61
C GLU A 317 -20.14 22.15 -8.73
N GLY A 318 -20.24 20.85 -8.45
CA GLY A 318 -20.56 19.82 -9.43
C GLY A 318 -19.54 19.72 -10.58
N LYS A 319 -18.33 20.27 -10.41
CA LYS A 319 -17.26 20.28 -11.42
C LYS A 319 -16.57 18.91 -11.49
N THR A 320 -17.35 17.86 -11.71
CA THR A 320 -16.88 16.46 -11.72
C THR A 320 -16.26 16.06 -13.06
N SER A 321 -16.39 16.90 -14.09
CA SER A 321 -16.02 16.51 -15.45
C SER A 321 -14.51 16.33 -15.65
N LYS A 322 -14.12 15.62 -16.71
CA LYS A 322 -12.72 15.36 -17.09
C LYS A 322 -11.93 16.65 -17.34
N ALA A 323 -12.61 17.74 -17.69
CA ALA A 323 -11.98 19.05 -17.86
C ALA A 323 -11.49 19.64 -16.52
N HIS A 324 -12.22 19.39 -15.43
CA HIS A 324 -11.92 19.96 -14.11
C HIS A 324 -11.12 19.00 -13.24
N VAL A 325 -11.45 17.71 -13.28
CA VAL A 325 -10.70 16.64 -12.59
C VAL A 325 -10.30 15.58 -13.61
N PRO A 326 -9.13 15.73 -14.27
CA PRO A 326 -8.70 14.82 -15.33
C PRO A 326 -8.56 13.36 -14.86
N ASN A 327 -8.10 13.16 -13.61
CA ASN A 327 -7.86 11.84 -13.03
C ASN A 327 -8.54 11.72 -11.65
N LEU A 328 -9.48 10.78 -11.51
CA LEU A 328 -10.21 10.53 -10.26
C LEU A 328 -9.36 9.84 -9.20
N GLY A 329 -8.33 9.08 -9.60
CA GLY A 329 -7.35 8.53 -8.67
C GLY A 329 -6.57 9.64 -7.96
N TYR A 330 -6.24 10.73 -8.68
CA TYR A 330 -5.55 11.88 -8.08
C TYR A 330 -6.45 12.60 -7.08
N LEU A 331 -7.76 12.68 -7.33
CA LEU A 331 -8.72 13.23 -6.37
C LEU A 331 -8.72 12.42 -5.05
N LEU A 332 -8.70 11.10 -5.12
CA LEU A 332 -8.65 10.24 -3.93
C LEU A 332 -7.31 10.34 -3.19
N ILE A 333 -6.20 10.48 -3.91
CA ILE A 333 -4.89 10.71 -3.28
C ILE A 333 -4.82 12.11 -2.65
N ALA A 334 -5.41 13.12 -3.29
CA ALA A 334 -5.55 14.46 -2.72
C ALA A 334 -6.36 14.45 -1.40
N CYS A 335 -7.35 13.56 -1.27
CA CYS A 335 -8.09 13.37 -0.01
C CYS A 335 -7.19 12.93 1.16
N LEU A 336 -6.02 12.32 0.90
CA LEU A 336 -5.09 11.91 1.95
C LEU A 336 -4.49 13.13 2.66
N ILE A 337 -4.28 14.24 1.95
CA ILE A 337 -3.70 15.47 2.50
C ILE A 337 -4.70 16.59 2.75
N ALA A 338 -5.87 16.55 2.14
CA ALA A 338 -6.89 17.58 2.30
C ALA A 338 -7.48 17.59 3.72
N ASP A 339 -7.85 18.74 4.23
CA ASP A 339 -8.57 18.96 5.50
C ASP A 339 -10.09 19.08 5.27
N VAL A 340 -10.60 18.30 4.32
CA VAL A 340 -12.03 18.15 4.05
C VAL A 340 -12.43 16.73 4.40
N ASP A 341 -13.62 16.58 4.96
CA ASP A 341 -14.18 15.28 5.28
C ASP A 341 -14.66 14.56 4.01
N VAL A 342 -14.32 13.28 3.90
CA VAL A 342 -14.80 12.44 2.79
C VAL A 342 -16.19 11.92 3.14
N THR A 343 -17.20 12.61 2.63
CA THR A 343 -18.61 12.28 2.85
C THR A 343 -19.10 11.17 1.92
N GLY A 344 -20.22 10.53 2.29
CA GLY A 344 -20.89 9.57 1.41
C GLY A 344 -21.28 10.19 0.06
N ASP A 345 -21.62 11.47 0.01
CA ASP A 345 -21.99 12.13 -1.24
C ASP A 345 -20.80 12.38 -2.15
N LEU A 346 -19.62 12.69 -1.59
CA LEU A 346 -18.37 12.73 -2.36
C LEU A 346 -18.07 11.37 -2.97
N LEU A 347 -18.21 10.28 -2.20
CA LEU A 347 -17.96 8.93 -2.69
C LEU A 347 -18.99 8.51 -3.76
N LYS A 348 -20.27 8.85 -3.60
CA LYS A 348 -21.30 8.65 -4.64
C LYS A 348 -20.98 9.41 -5.92
N ALA A 349 -20.54 10.67 -5.81
CA ALA A 349 -20.16 11.50 -6.95
C ALA A 349 -18.93 10.92 -7.68
N ILE A 350 -17.93 10.43 -6.94
CA ILE A 350 -16.77 9.74 -7.52
C ILE A 350 -17.20 8.48 -8.26
N VAL A 351 -18.01 7.62 -7.62
CA VAL A 351 -18.51 6.38 -8.24
C VAL A 351 -19.30 6.70 -9.52
N ARG A 352 -20.21 7.67 -9.47
CA ARG A 352 -20.99 8.10 -10.64
C ARG A 352 -20.09 8.57 -11.77
N GLU A 353 -19.18 9.48 -11.49
CA GLU A 353 -18.26 10.00 -12.51
C GLU A 353 -17.37 8.88 -13.09
N THR A 354 -16.92 7.92 -12.28
CA THR A 354 -16.16 6.77 -12.74
C THR A 354 -16.98 5.91 -13.72
N VAL A 355 -18.22 5.57 -13.37
CA VAL A 355 -19.08 4.77 -14.25
C VAL A 355 -19.32 5.50 -15.58
N ILE A 356 -19.65 6.80 -15.54
CA ILE A 356 -19.85 7.63 -16.73
C ILE A 356 -18.59 7.64 -17.62
N ARG A 357 -17.40 7.87 -17.06
CA ARG A 357 -16.14 7.90 -17.82
C ARG A 357 -15.76 6.54 -18.42
N ASN A 358 -16.14 5.46 -17.76
CA ASN A 358 -15.83 4.11 -18.21
C ASN A 358 -16.76 3.61 -19.33
N VAL A 359 -17.87 4.30 -19.64
CA VAL A 359 -18.80 3.89 -20.70
C VAL A 359 -18.09 3.69 -22.03
N VAL A 360 -17.21 4.61 -22.46
CA VAL A 360 -16.49 4.46 -23.73
C VAL A 360 -15.64 3.19 -23.77
N TRP A 361 -14.96 2.88 -22.67
CA TRP A 361 -14.13 1.69 -22.55
C TRP A 361 -14.96 0.42 -22.39
N THR A 362 -16.17 0.53 -21.86
CA THR A 362 -17.11 -0.60 -21.78
C THR A 362 -17.61 -0.99 -23.17
N LEU A 363 -18.04 0.00 -23.96
CA LEU A 363 -18.71 -0.23 -25.23
C LEU A 363 -17.77 -0.41 -26.43
N ASP A 364 -16.61 0.26 -26.44
CA ASP A 364 -15.71 0.25 -27.59
C ASP A 364 -14.81 -0.99 -27.62
N LYS A 365 -14.49 -1.44 -28.83
CA LYS A 365 -13.57 -2.56 -29.08
C LYS A 365 -12.15 -2.35 -28.55
N LYS A 366 -11.73 -1.10 -28.33
CA LYS A 366 -10.44 -0.76 -27.70
C LYS A 366 -10.44 -1.01 -26.18
N GLY A 367 -11.60 -1.28 -25.58
CA GLY A 367 -11.76 -1.68 -24.19
C GLY A 367 -12.39 -3.07 -24.07
N ALA A 368 -13.51 -3.17 -23.35
CA ALA A 368 -14.18 -4.44 -23.07
C ALA A 368 -15.02 -4.98 -24.25
N ASN A 369 -15.22 -4.19 -25.31
CA ASN A 369 -15.98 -4.58 -26.51
C ASN A 369 -17.43 -5.03 -26.23
N MET A 370 -18.07 -4.51 -25.18
CA MET A 370 -19.44 -4.86 -24.80
C MET A 370 -20.44 -3.89 -25.41
N SER A 371 -20.37 -3.72 -26.74
CA SER A 371 -21.19 -2.75 -27.48
C SER A 371 -22.71 -2.99 -27.36
N GLU A 372 -23.13 -4.21 -27.05
CA GLU A 372 -24.51 -4.58 -26.75
C GLU A 372 -25.09 -3.85 -25.52
N LEU A 373 -24.24 -3.40 -24.58
CA LEU A 373 -24.67 -2.61 -23.42
C LEU A 373 -25.14 -1.20 -23.79
N ALA A 374 -24.89 -0.77 -25.04
CA ALA A 374 -25.42 0.47 -25.59
C ALA A 374 -26.93 0.41 -25.82
N TYR A 375 -27.53 -0.79 -25.91
CA TYR A 375 -28.98 -0.92 -26.03
C TYR A 375 -29.66 -0.49 -24.73
N MET A 376 -30.59 0.45 -24.82
CA MET A 376 -31.33 0.97 -23.66
C MET A 376 -32.58 0.12 -23.45
N GLU A 377 -32.44 -1.01 -22.76
CA GLU A 377 -33.52 -1.98 -22.51
C GLU A 377 -34.66 -1.39 -21.67
N ALA A 378 -35.83 -2.03 -21.74
CA ALA A 378 -37.01 -1.66 -20.95
C ALA A 378 -37.11 -2.41 -19.61
N ASN A 379 -36.24 -3.40 -19.35
CA ASN A 379 -36.24 -4.15 -18.10
C ASN A 379 -36.17 -3.19 -16.90
N THR A 380 -37.01 -3.44 -15.89
CA THR A 380 -36.92 -2.72 -14.61
C THR A 380 -35.66 -3.12 -13.86
N ILE A 381 -35.27 -4.40 -13.94
CA ILE A 381 -34.02 -4.95 -13.42
C ILE A 381 -33.32 -5.70 -14.55
N SER A 382 -32.07 -5.36 -14.83
CA SER A 382 -31.25 -6.00 -15.87
C SER A 382 -30.02 -6.62 -15.22
N ARG A 383 -30.11 -7.91 -14.86
CA ARG A 383 -29.00 -8.66 -14.25
C ARG A 383 -27.76 -8.64 -15.14
N TYR A 384 -27.97 -8.81 -16.44
CA TYR A 384 -26.88 -8.76 -17.41
C TYR A 384 -26.19 -7.39 -17.42
N ARG A 385 -26.93 -6.27 -17.44
CA ARG A 385 -26.31 -4.93 -17.37
C ARG A 385 -25.53 -4.74 -16.09
N LEU A 386 -26.12 -5.10 -14.95
CA LEU A 386 -25.47 -5.00 -13.64
C LEU A 386 -24.14 -5.76 -13.62
N GLN A 387 -24.11 -7.00 -14.12
CA GLN A 387 -22.90 -7.81 -14.13
C GLN A 387 -21.88 -7.35 -15.17
N LYS A 388 -22.28 -7.20 -16.43
CA LYS A 388 -21.35 -6.90 -17.52
C LYS A 388 -20.78 -5.49 -17.45
N THR A 389 -21.54 -4.50 -16.98
CA THR A 389 -20.96 -3.16 -16.70
C THR A 389 -19.95 -3.21 -15.55
N PHE A 390 -20.12 -4.11 -14.57
CA PHE A 390 -19.10 -4.31 -13.54
C PHE A 390 -17.84 -4.94 -14.13
N ASP A 391 -18.00 -6.05 -14.85
CA ASP A 391 -16.90 -6.82 -15.44
C ASP A 391 -16.02 -5.98 -16.37
N ALA A 392 -16.63 -5.12 -17.18
CA ALA A 392 -15.93 -4.23 -18.10
C ALA A 392 -15.01 -3.20 -17.43
N SER A 393 -15.16 -2.95 -16.12
CA SER A 393 -14.53 -1.83 -15.41
C SER A 393 -13.82 -2.24 -14.11
N LYS A 394 -13.52 -3.55 -13.91
CA LYS A 394 -12.91 -4.09 -12.69
C LYS A 394 -11.65 -3.33 -12.25
N THR A 395 -10.73 -3.04 -13.16
CA THR A 395 -9.48 -2.33 -12.87
C THR A 395 -9.73 -0.95 -12.24
N SER A 396 -10.67 -0.18 -12.81
CA SER A 396 -11.04 1.14 -12.28
C SER A 396 -11.67 1.02 -10.89
N TYR A 397 -12.54 0.03 -10.66
CA TYR A 397 -13.17 -0.16 -9.35
C TYR A 397 -12.18 -0.62 -8.28
N ARG A 398 -11.24 -1.51 -8.61
CA ARG A 398 -10.16 -1.95 -7.70
C ARG A 398 -9.26 -0.80 -7.29
N LEU A 399 -8.90 0.08 -8.22
CA LEU A 399 -8.16 1.30 -7.93
C LEU A 399 -8.90 2.17 -6.89
N LEU A 400 -10.19 2.43 -7.09
CA LEU A 400 -10.99 3.22 -6.14
C LEU A 400 -11.08 2.54 -4.77
N MET A 401 -11.33 1.23 -4.74
CA MET A 401 -11.43 0.45 -3.50
C MET A 401 -10.11 0.49 -2.73
N PHE A 402 -8.97 0.29 -3.40
CA PHE A 402 -7.64 0.36 -2.78
C PHE A 402 -7.39 1.74 -2.17
N LEU A 403 -7.63 2.82 -2.93
CA LEU A 403 -7.40 4.18 -2.46
C LEU A 403 -8.31 4.53 -1.28
N ASN A 404 -9.57 4.08 -1.32
CA ASN A 404 -10.52 4.24 -0.21
C ASN A 404 -10.08 3.45 1.03
N LEU A 405 -9.61 2.22 0.84
CA LEU A 405 -9.07 1.37 1.90
C LEU A 405 -7.85 2.04 2.54
N PHE A 406 -6.88 2.50 1.73
CA PHE A 406 -5.70 3.20 2.22
C PHE A 406 -6.07 4.40 3.09
N ARG A 407 -6.97 5.26 2.60
CA ARG A 407 -7.47 6.42 3.35
C ARG A 407 -8.00 6.04 4.74
N ARG A 408 -8.78 4.95 4.82
CA ARG A 408 -9.34 4.45 6.08
C ARG A 408 -8.25 3.92 7.00
N THR A 409 -7.29 3.18 6.46
CA THR A 409 -6.17 2.60 7.21
C THR A 409 -5.29 3.65 7.88
N ILE A 410 -5.00 4.76 7.21
CA ILE A 410 -4.20 5.86 7.79
C ILE A 410 -5.02 6.82 8.65
N ASN A 411 -6.28 6.49 8.96
CA ASN A 411 -7.21 7.31 9.75
C ASN A 411 -7.36 8.75 9.23
N ARG A 412 -7.39 8.92 7.90
CA ARG A 412 -7.80 10.18 7.22
C ARG A 412 -9.28 10.14 6.83
N GLY A 413 -10.09 9.39 7.57
CA GLY A 413 -11.54 9.34 7.44
C GLY A 413 -12.23 10.56 8.07
N THR A 414 -13.48 10.37 8.48
CA THR A 414 -14.31 11.40 9.13
C THR A 414 -14.21 11.33 10.66
N GLY A 415 -14.34 12.47 11.33
CA GLY A 415 -14.54 12.54 12.78
C GLY A 415 -13.39 13.12 13.61
N GLN A 416 -13.64 13.25 14.92
CA GLN A 416 -12.76 13.95 15.87
C GLN A 416 -11.41 13.26 16.12
N ASN A 417 -11.33 11.94 15.89
CA ASN A 417 -10.11 11.15 16.08
C ASN A 417 -9.16 11.19 14.86
N ARG A 418 -9.41 12.08 13.89
CA ARG A 418 -8.61 12.21 12.66
C ARG A 418 -7.20 12.70 12.98
N LYS A 419 -6.18 11.96 12.55
CA LYS A 419 -4.78 12.38 12.72
C LYS A 419 -4.45 13.59 11.85
N SER A 420 -3.73 14.54 12.44
CA SER A 420 -3.20 15.70 11.70
C SER A 420 -2.11 15.28 10.71
N LEU A 421 -1.85 16.09 9.67
CA LEU A 421 -0.77 15.81 8.71
C LEU A 421 0.60 15.76 9.39
N ASN A 422 0.83 16.66 10.35
CA ASN A 422 2.05 16.67 11.17
C ASN A 422 2.20 15.36 11.93
N GLN A 423 1.15 14.94 12.65
CA GLN A 423 1.19 13.70 13.41
C GLN A 423 1.52 12.49 12.53
N LEU A 424 0.85 12.35 11.38
CA LEU A 424 1.13 11.25 10.45
C LEU A 424 2.56 11.30 9.90
N ARG A 425 3.07 12.50 9.60
CA ARG A 425 4.44 12.67 9.12
C ARG A 425 5.44 12.26 10.19
N GLU A 426 5.25 12.70 11.44
CA GLU A 426 6.15 12.36 12.53
C GLU A 426 6.14 10.86 12.84
N GLU A 427 4.97 10.22 12.85
CA GLU A 427 4.86 8.76 13.00
C GLU A 427 5.61 8.00 11.90
N LEU A 428 5.55 8.48 10.64
CA LEU A 428 6.31 7.88 9.55
C LEU A 428 7.80 8.17 9.64
N PHE A 429 8.24 9.32 10.16
CA PHE A 429 9.65 9.52 10.45
C PHE A 429 10.17 8.55 11.51
N ASP A 430 9.38 8.30 12.57
CA ASP A 430 9.73 7.34 13.62
C ASP A 430 9.80 5.90 13.09
N ALA A 431 8.94 5.58 12.13
CA ALA A 431 8.90 4.29 11.43
C ALA A 431 9.83 4.21 10.20
N HIS A 432 10.65 5.23 9.94
CA HIS A 432 11.52 5.29 8.75
C HIS A 432 10.80 5.13 7.40
N GLY A 433 9.59 5.68 7.29
CA GLY A 433 8.70 5.61 6.14
C GLY A 433 7.95 4.28 6.00
N ALA A 434 8.16 3.33 6.92
CA ALA A 434 7.46 2.05 6.92
C ALA A 434 6.02 2.20 7.45
N PRO A 435 5.09 1.32 7.02
CA PRO A 435 3.79 1.19 7.66
C PRO A 435 3.93 0.85 9.16
N PRO A 436 2.98 1.26 10.03
CA PRO A 436 2.97 0.81 11.41
C PRO A 436 2.94 -0.72 11.52
N LYS A 437 3.47 -1.27 12.61
CA LYS A 437 3.58 -2.74 12.82
C LYS A 437 2.22 -3.43 12.60
N GLY A 438 2.23 -4.52 11.84
CA GLY A 438 1.03 -5.29 11.47
C GLY A 438 0.11 -4.65 10.42
N VAL A 439 0.30 -3.36 10.07
CA VAL A 439 -0.54 -2.69 9.06
C VAL A 439 -0.26 -3.23 7.67
N ALA A 440 1.00 -3.49 7.30
CA ALA A 440 1.34 -4.03 5.97
C ALA A 440 0.63 -5.37 5.70
N GLU A 441 0.75 -6.31 6.64
CA GLU A 441 0.17 -7.65 6.57
C GLU A 441 -1.37 -7.59 6.50
N ARG A 442 -2.00 -6.85 7.43
CA ARG A 442 -3.45 -6.65 7.44
C ARG A 442 -3.94 -6.02 6.14
N PHE A 443 -3.25 -4.97 5.68
CA PHE A 443 -3.60 -4.26 4.46
C PHE A 443 -3.45 -5.15 3.23
N ALA A 444 -2.40 -5.99 3.18
CA ALA A 444 -2.24 -6.99 2.12
C ALA A 444 -3.40 -7.99 2.12
N GLY A 445 -3.85 -8.43 3.32
CA GLY A 445 -5.05 -9.25 3.49
C GLY A 445 -6.32 -8.60 2.94
N GLU A 446 -6.55 -7.34 3.28
CA GLU A 446 -7.71 -6.57 2.80
C GLU A 446 -7.64 -6.34 1.29
N VAL A 447 -6.47 -6.00 0.73
CA VAL A 447 -6.27 -5.85 -0.72
C VAL A 447 -6.59 -7.14 -1.47
N ARG A 448 -6.22 -8.31 -0.93
CA ARG A 448 -6.64 -9.61 -1.50
C ARG A 448 -8.15 -9.78 -1.47
N ALA A 449 -8.82 -9.35 -0.41
CA ALA A 449 -10.28 -9.37 -0.36
C ALA A 449 -10.91 -8.46 -1.42
N LEU A 450 -10.30 -7.30 -1.72
CA LEU A 450 -10.75 -6.41 -2.80
C LEU A 450 -10.71 -7.07 -4.18
N GLN A 451 -9.74 -7.96 -4.42
CA GLN A 451 -9.62 -8.68 -5.70
C GLN A 451 -10.79 -9.64 -5.95
N LYS A 452 -11.38 -10.18 -4.86
CA LYS A 452 -12.53 -11.10 -4.89
C LYS A 452 -13.88 -10.39 -5.07
N VAL A 453 -13.91 -9.06 -5.18
CA VAL A 453 -15.15 -8.31 -5.40
C VAL A 453 -15.55 -8.38 -6.87
N GLU A 454 -16.68 -9.01 -7.15
CA GLU A 454 -17.14 -9.32 -8.52
C GLU A 454 -18.44 -8.63 -8.93
N ASN A 455 -19.00 -7.76 -8.08
CA ASN A 455 -20.25 -7.07 -8.36
C ASN A 455 -20.36 -5.70 -7.68
N PHE A 456 -21.33 -4.90 -8.12
CA PHE A 456 -21.59 -3.56 -7.59
C PHE A 456 -21.95 -3.53 -6.09
N PRO A 457 -22.80 -4.42 -5.54
CA PRO A 457 -23.07 -4.42 -4.11
C PRO A 457 -21.80 -4.58 -3.24
N GLY A 458 -20.92 -5.51 -3.59
CA GLY A 458 -19.63 -5.68 -2.91
C GLY A 458 -18.75 -4.44 -3.05
N PHE A 459 -18.66 -3.88 -4.26
CA PHE A 459 -17.89 -2.66 -4.52
C PHE A 459 -18.39 -1.47 -3.70
N LEU A 460 -19.71 -1.21 -3.70
CA LEU A 460 -20.31 -0.11 -2.95
C LEU A 460 -20.10 -0.27 -1.43
N THR A 461 -20.20 -1.51 -0.94
CA THR A 461 -19.93 -1.82 0.47
C THR A 461 -18.50 -1.46 0.87
N VAL A 462 -17.50 -1.86 0.05
CA VAL A 462 -16.09 -1.49 0.27
C VAL A 462 -15.89 0.02 0.23
N MET A 463 -16.59 0.70 -0.69
CA MET A 463 -16.58 2.15 -0.79
C MET A 463 -17.29 2.84 0.40
N GLY A 464 -17.91 2.10 1.31
CA GLY A 464 -18.64 2.67 2.46
C GLY A 464 -19.99 3.28 2.06
N LEU A 465 -20.59 2.79 0.97
CA LEU A 465 -21.88 3.21 0.45
C LEU A 465 -22.91 2.09 0.63
N ALA A 466 -24.11 2.46 1.06
CA ALA A 466 -25.23 1.52 1.08
C ALA A 466 -25.60 1.14 -0.37
N PRO A 467 -25.65 -0.17 -0.71
CA PRO A 467 -26.02 -0.60 -2.04
C PRO A 467 -27.51 -0.29 -2.29
N PRO A 468 -27.86 0.42 -3.37
CA PRO A 468 -29.26 0.64 -3.74
C PRO A 468 -29.89 -0.66 -4.26
N CYS A 469 -31.21 -0.69 -4.38
CA CYS A 469 -31.89 -1.86 -4.94
C CYS A 469 -31.56 -2.02 -6.44
N ALA A 470 -31.67 -3.25 -6.94
CA ALA A 470 -31.23 -3.60 -8.30
C ALA A 470 -31.94 -2.79 -9.40
N SER A 471 -33.20 -2.39 -9.19
CA SER A 471 -33.96 -1.60 -10.16
C SER A 471 -33.46 -0.15 -10.24
N GLN A 472 -33.23 0.48 -9.09
CA GLN A 472 -32.62 1.79 -9.00
C GLN A 472 -31.23 1.80 -9.65
N PHE A 473 -30.41 0.79 -9.38
CA PHE A 473 -29.07 0.72 -9.94
C PHE A 473 -29.06 0.40 -11.45
N THR A 474 -29.99 -0.42 -11.93
CA THR A 474 -30.18 -0.64 -13.37
C THR A 474 -30.50 0.68 -14.09
N THR A 475 -31.42 1.48 -13.52
CA THR A 475 -31.74 2.81 -14.05
C THR A 475 -30.55 3.76 -13.97
N PHE A 476 -29.81 3.75 -12.87
CA PHE A 476 -28.58 4.53 -12.72
C PHE A 476 -27.55 4.21 -13.82
N LEU A 477 -27.28 2.93 -14.11
CA LEU A 477 -26.33 2.54 -15.14
C LEU A 477 -26.77 2.98 -16.55
N ARG A 478 -28.07 2.89 -16.86
CA ARG A 478 -28.64 3.42 -18.11
C ARG A 478 -28.42 4.94 -18.21
N ASN A 479 -28.75 5.67 -17.15
CA ASN A 479 -28.55 7.13 -17.11
C ASN A 479 -27.08 7.51 -17.29
N CYS A 480 -26.13 6.74 -16.74
CA CYS A 480 -24.70 6.96 -16.94
C CYS A 480 -24.27 6.78 -18.39
N VAL A 481 -24.88 5.85 -19.15
CA VAL A 481 -24.63 5.69 -20.59
C VAL A 481 -25.09 6.95 -21.34
N GLU A 482 -26.34 7.39 -21.14
CA GLU A 482 -26.86 8.60 -21.76
C GLU A 482 -26.03 9.83 -21.39
N GLU A 483 -25.69 9.99 -20.11
CA GLU A 483 -24.90 11.11 -19.60
C GLU A 483 -23.48 11.12 -20.17
N SER A 484 -22.86 9.96 -20.38
CA SER A 484 -21.56 9.85 -21.06
C SER A 484 -21.62 10.40 -22.50
N MET A 485 -22.72 10.13 -23.21
CA MET A 485 -22.95 10.64 -24.56
C MET A 485 -23.18 12.16 -24.55
N THR A 486 -24.05 12.65 -23.65
CA THR A 486 -24.33 14.08 -23.49
C THR A 486 -23.07 14.88 -23.14
N ARG A 487 -22.22 14.33 -22.26
CA ARG A 487 -20.93 14.93 -21.86
C ARG A 487 -19.83 14.74 -22.90
N LYS A 488 -20.11 14.10 -24.04
CA LYS A 488 -19.16 13.81 -25.12
C LYS A 488 -17.94 13.03 -24.66
N TYR A 489 -18.08 12.19 -23.63
CA TYR A 489 -17.07 11.18 -23.29
C TYR A 489 -17.19 9.99 -24.24
N SER A 490 -18.40 9.75 -24.73
CA SER A 490 -18.73 8.74 -25.72
C SER A 490 -19.59 9.34 -26.83
N VAL A 491 -19.69 8.64 -27.96
CA VAL A 491 -20.69 8.88 -29.01
C VAL A 491 -21.47 7.60 -29.27
N TRP A 492 -22.70 7.72 -29.78
CA TRP A 492 -23.48 6.56 -30.19
C TRP A 492 -22.84 5.92 -31.44
N GLY A 493 -21.94 4.95 -31.21
CA GLY A 493 -21.23 4.25 -32.29
C GLY A 493 -22.11 3.29 -33.10
N ILE A 494 -23.30 2.94 -32.59
CA ILE A 494 -24.30 2.09 -33.24
C ILE A 494 -25.72 2.60 -32.95
N SER A 495 -26.66 2.28 -33.85
CA SER A 495 -28.09 2.51 -33.66
C SER A 495 -28.63 1.64 -32.52
N GLN A 496 -29.74 2.06 -31.89
CA GLN A 496 -30.44 1.24 -30.90
C GLN A 496 -30.99 -0.07 -31.51
N ALA A 497 -31.32 -0.07 -32.81
CA ALA A 497 -31.76 -1.27 -33.52
C ALA A 497 -30.63 -2.30 -33.69
N LYS A 498 -29.42 -1.84 -34.03
CA LYS A 498 -28.23 -2.68 -34.09
C LYS A 498 -27.78 -3.15 -32.70
N ALA A 499 -27.82 -2.26 -31.70
CA ALA A 499 -27.52 -2.63 -30.33
C ALA A 499 -28.49 -3.69 -29.78
N LEU A 500 -29.77 -3.60 -30.14
CA LEU A 500 -30.78 -4.62 -29.80
C LEU A 500 -30.42 -5.98 -30.40
N THR A 501 -30.06 -6.02 -31.69
CA THR A 501 -29.66 -7.27 -32.35
C THR A 501 -28.48 -7.93 -31.63
N LEU A 502 -27.45 -7.15 -31.29
CA LEU A 502 -26.30 -7.65 -30.51
C LEU A 502 -26.72 -8.12 -29.11
N ARG A 503 -27.62 -7.38 -28.47
CA ARG A 503 -28.08 -7.72 -27.12
C ARG A 503 -28.88 -9.03 -27.10
N GLN A 504 -29.74 -9.27 -28.07
CA GLN A 504 -30.53 -10.50 -28.17
C GLN A 504 -29.69 -11.77 -28.42
N GLN A 505 -28.46 -11.62 -28.92
CA GLN A 505 -27.52 -12.74 -29.09
C GLN A 505 -26.93 -13.24 -27.78
N VAL A 506 -26.91 -12.40 -26.74
CA VAL A 506 -26.21 -12.67 -25.47
C VAL A 506 -27.12 -12.59 -24.24
N ASP A 507 -28.31 -12.01 -24.39
CA ASP A 507 -29.32 -11.84 -23.33
C ASP A 507 -30.72 -12.06 -23.95
N HIS A 508 -31.20 -13.31 -23.92
CA HIS A 508 -32.49 -13.67 -24.50
C HIS A 508 -33.68 -13.08 -23.73
N ASP A 509 -33.49 -12.67 -22.47
CA ASP A 509 -34.52 -12.10 -21.60
C ASP A 509 -34.61 -10.56 -21.70
N VAL A 510 -33.93 -9.96 -22.68
CA VAL A 510 -33.95 -8.51 -22.87
C VAL A 510 -35.35 -8.04 -23.29
N VAL A 511 -35.92 -7.12 -22.52
CA VAL A 511 -37.21 -6.51 -22.82
C VAL A 511 -37.01 -5.36 -23.80
N VAL A 512 -37.68 -5.48 -24.94
CA VAL A 512 -37.60 -4.52 -26.04
C VAL A 512 -38.46 -3.29 -25.75
N ARG A 513 -37.90 -2.10 -25.91
CA ARG A 513 -38.69 -0.85 -25.83
C ARG A 513 -39.72 -0.78 -26.96
N LYS A 514 -40.92 -0.26 -26.66
CA LYS A 514 -41.99 -0.09 -27.64
C LYS A 514 -41.49 0.69 -28.88
N GLY A 515 -41.67 0.11 -30.06
CA GLY A 515 -41.26 0.72 -31.34
C GLY A 515 -39.82 0.41 -31.77
N HIS A 516 -38.98 -0.20 -30.93
CA HIS A 516 -37.66 -0.65 -31.35
C HIS A 516 -37.80 -1.99 -32.09
N LYS A 517 -37.16 -2.12 -33.25
CA LYS A 517 -37.08 -3.38 -34.02
C LYS A 517 -35.60 -3.73 -34.25
N PRO A 518 -35.22 -5.01 -34.21
CA PRO A 518 -33.84 -5.42 -34.47
C PRO A 518 -33.48 -5.14 -35.94
N GLU A 519 -32.25 -4.68 -36.15
CA GLU A 519 -31.69 -4.46 -37.49
C GLU A 519 -30.84 -5.68 -37.86
N TRP A 520 -31.23 -6.39 -38.92
CA TRP A 520 -30.43 -7.48 -39.48
C TRP A 520 -29.29 -6.89 -40.31
N THR A 521 -28.06 -6.99 -39.81
CA THR A 521 -26.87 -6.55 -40.56
C THR A 521 -26.13 -7.75 -41.12
N SER A 522 -25.88 -7.75 -42.44
CA SER A 522 -24.95 -8.66 -43.10
C SER A 522 -23.56 -8.53 -42.48
N ALA A 523 -22.87 -9.65 -42.26
CA ALA A 523 -21.52 -9.70 -41.69
C ALA A 523 -20.54 -8.92 -42.58
N GLY A 524 -20.26 -7.66 -42.21
CA GLY A 524 -19.37 -6.77 -42.96
C GLY A 524 -19.68 -5.28 -42.79
N SER A 525 -19.72 -4.78 -41.56
CA SER A 525 -20.03 -3.36 -41.29
C SER A 525 -18.92 -2.72 -40.47
N MET A 526 -18.44 -1.57 -40.99
CA MET A 526 -17.43 -0.60 -40.51
C MET A 526 -16.92 -0.70 -39.05
N PRO A 527 -15.70 -0.23 -38.76
CA PRO A 527 -15.17 -0.19 -37.40
C PRO A 527 -16.07 0.67 -36.50
N VAL A 528 -16.94 0.00 -35.73
CA VAL A 528 -17.76 0.59 -34.68
C VAL A 528 -16.82 1.16 -33.63
N THR A 529 -17.08 2.40 -33.24
CA THR A 529 -16.31 3.07 -32.21
C THR A 529 -17.18 4.07 -31.49
N PHE A 530 -17.02 4.11 -30.17
CA PHE A 530 -17.75 4.99 -29.26
C PHE A 530 -16.88 6.17 -28.81
N PHE A 531 -15.65 6.30 -29.33
CA PHE A 531 -14.81 7.46 -29.04
C PHE A 531 -15.28 8.70 -29.83
N PRO A 532 -15.36 9.87 -29.19
CA PRO A 532 -15.54 11.12 -29.92
C PRO A 532 -14.32 11.36 -30.85
N ASN A 533 -14.57 11.66 -32.13
CA ASN A 533 -13.60 11.99 -33.19
C ASN A 533 -12.84 10.85 -33.90
N SER A 534 -13.44 9.66 -34.02
CA SER A 534 -12.89 8.56 -34.83
C SER A 534 -13.44 8.48 -36.26
N SER A 535 -14.23 9.46 -36.71
CA SER A 535 -14.77 9.52 -38.06
C SER A 535 -13.81 10.21 -39.05
N GLY A 536 -13.17 9.42 -39.91
CA GLY A 536 -12.86 9.84 -41.28
C GLY A 536 -11.40 9.87 -41.74
N TYR A 537 -10.69 8.73 -41.75
CA TYR A 537 -9.61 8.55 -42.74
C TYR A 537 -10.25 7.97 -44.01
N SER A 538 -10.94 8.83 -44.77
CA SER A 538 -11.30 8.50 -46.15
C SER A 538 -10.03 8.61 -46.98
N GLY A 539 -9.63 7.50 -47.60
CA GLY A 539 -8.50 7.47 -48.51
C GLY A 539 -8.63 8.55 -49.58
N SER A 540 -7.60 9.38 -49.69
CA SER A 540 -7.27 10.06 -50.93
C SER A 540 -5.83 9.72 -51.24
N THR A 541 -5.66 8.60 -51.94
CA THR A 541 -4.57 8.39 -52.88
C THR A 541 -4.53 9.60 -53.81
N LYS A 542 -3.65 10.55 -53.52
CA LYS A 542 -3.09 11.42 -54.54
C LYS A 542 -1.58 11.23 -54.48
N GLY A 543 -1.10 10.43 -55.43
CA GLY A 543 0.30 10.41 -55.76
C GLY A 543 0.78 11.81 -56.11
N ARG A 544 2.00 12.11 -55.72
CA ARG A 544 2.84 12.99 -56.49
C ARG A 544 4.30 12.62 -56.26
N ASP A 545 4.90 12.28 -57.38
CA ASP A 545 6.33 12.16 -57.62
C ASP A 545 7.14 13.32 -57.05
N GLY A 546 8.42 13.06 -56.82
CA GLY A 546 9.43 14.10 -56.97
C GLY A 546 10.59 14.03 -55.99
N ARG A 547 11.64 13.32 -56.41
CA ARG A 547 13.07 13.59 -56.17
C ARG A 547 13.37 14.90 -55.43
N SER A 548 14.15 14.81 -54.35
CA SER A 548 15.54 15.34 -54.21
C SER A 548 16.00 15.08 -52.78
#